data_AF-A0A661LTN2-F1
#
_entry.id   AF-A0A661LTN2-F1
#
_cell.length_a   1.000
_cell.length_b   1.000
_cell.length_c   1.000
_cell.angle_alpha   90.00
_cell.angle_beta   90.00
_cell.angle_gamma   90.00
#
_symmetry.space_group_name_H-M   'P 1'
#
loop_
_entity.id
_entity.type
_entity.pdbx_description
1 polymer ?
#
loop_
_entity_poly.entity_id
_entity_poly.type
_entity_poly.pdbx_seq_one_letter_code
_entity_poly.pdbx_strand_id
1 'polypeptide(L)'
;MNHHHHHEDTHIEDHDSLSEKEKLGKLFQYWIKHNEDHVKTYLEWSKKADIEGLKDVISILEEASELTMSINKLFKEAKKRLL
;
A
#
# COMPACT_ATOMS: atom_id res chain seq x y z
N MET A 1 0.41 -8.31 -45.38
CA MET A 1 1.84 -8.09 -45.70
C MET A 1 2.56 -7.89 -44.37
N ASN A 2 3.60 -8.69 -44.14
CA ASN A 2 4.32 -8.79 -42.86
C ASN A 2 4.96 -7.48 -42.44
N HIS A 3 4.77 -7.08 -41.18
CA HIS A 3 5.66 -6.15 -40.50
C HIS A 3 6.34 -6.89 -39.33
N HIS A 4 7.55 -7.37 -39.59
CA HIS A 4 8.51 -7.74 -38.56
C HIS A 4 9.15 -6.46 -38.03
N HIS A 5 8.96 -6.16 -36.75
CA HIS A 5 9.81 -5.20 -36.04
C HIS A 5 10.98 -5.97 -35.43
N HIS A 6 12.15 -5.78 -36.01
CA HIS A 6 13.43 -6.18 -35.46
C HIS A 6 13.79 -5.10 -34.42
N HIS A 7 13.65 -5.40 -33.13
CA HIS A 7 14.27 -4.59 -32.09
C HIS A 7 15.69 -5.11 -31.91
N GLU A 8 16.64 -4.35 -32.44
CA GLU A 8 18.05 -4.46 -32.12
C GLU A 8 18.23 -4.00 -30.66
N ASP A 9 18.44 -4.96 -29.77
CA ASP A 9 18.64 -4.74 -28.34
C ASP A 9 20.06 -4.21 -28.11
N THR A 10 20.25 -2.92 -28.37
CA THR A 10 21.41 -2.18 -27.89
C THR A 10 21.17 -1.85 -26.41
N HIS A 11 21.53 -2.79 -25.54
CA HIS A 11 21.66 -2.57 -24.10
C HIS A 11 22.74 -1.51 -23.82
N ILE A 12 22.36 -0.24 -23.95
CA ILE A 12 23.05 0.87 -23.31
C ILE A 12 22.69 0.77 -21.83
N GLU A 13 23.60 0.18 -21.05
CA GLU A 13 23.53 0.17 -19.59
C GLU A 13 23.69 1.60 -19.06
N ASP A 14 22.59 2.32 -18.95
CA ASP A 14 22.46 3.49 -18.07
C ASP A 14 21.29 3.21 -17.11
N HIS A 15 21.53 2.22 -16.26
CA HIS A 15 20.53 1.67 -15.34
C HIS A 15 20.59 2.43 -14.02
N ASP A 16 19.96 3.60 -13.97
CA ASP A 16 19.64 4.30 -12.72
C ASP A 16 18.45 3.60 -12.01
N SER A 17 18.56 2.27 -11.87
CA SER A 17 17.55 1.48 -11.17
C SER A 17 17.85 1.50 -9.69
N LEU A 18 16.81 1.78 -8.91
CA LEU A 18 16.82 1.60 -7.47
C LEU A 18 17.34 0.20 -7.11
N SER A 19 18.22 0.16 -6.11
CA SER A 19 18.55 -1.09 -5.43
C SER A 19 17.29 -1.73 -4.82
N GLU A 20 17.31 -3.04 -4.59
CA GLU A 20 16.20 -3.73 -3.92
C GLU A 20 15.86 -3.12 -2.55
N LYS A 21 16.88 -2.60 -1.85
CA LYS A 21 16.74 -1.86 -0.60
C LYS A 21 15.91 -0.58 -0.77
N GLU A 22 16.19 0.20 -1.81
CA GLU A 22 15.46 1.43 -2.11
C GLU A 22 14.04 1.15 -2.61
N LYS A 23 13.86 0.11 -3.44
CA LYS A 23 12.54 -0.37 -3.86
C LYS A 23 11.69 -0.75 -2.64
N LEU A 24 12.25 -1.50 -1.69
CA LEU A 24 11.56 -1.88 -0.47
C LEU A 24 11.19 -0.68 0.41
N GLY A 25 12.07 0.32 0.51
CA GLY A 25 11.79 1.58 1.20
C GLY A 25 10.59 2.34 0.59
N LYS A 26 10.49 2.38 -0.75
CA LYS A 26 9.34 2.98 -1.46
C LYS A 26 8.07 2.16 -1.27
N LEU A 27 8.14 0.82 -1.28
CA LEU A 27 7.00 -0.06 -1.01
C LEU A 27 6.42 0.15 0.39
N PHE A 28 7.25 0.24 1.43
CA PHE A 28 6.75 0.53 2.78
C PHE A 28 6.03 1.88 2.85
N GLN A 29 6.55 2.91 2.20
CA GLN A 29 5.88 4.22 2.14
C GLN A 29 4.53 4.15 1.43
N TYR A 30 4.47 3.42 0.30
CA TYR A 30 3.25 3.21 -0.45
C TYR A 30 2.21 2.45 0.38
N TRP A 31 2.57 1.32 0.97
CA TRP A 31 1.65 0.51 1.79
C TRP A 31 1.15 1.26 3.02
N ILE A 32 2.01 2.04 3.70
CA ILE A 32 1.58 2.87 4.84
C ILE A 32 0.48 3.84 4.42
N LYS A 33 0.70 4.57 3.31
CA LYS A 33 -0.29 5.53 2.80
C LYS A 33 -1.59 4.83 2.38
N HIS A 34 -1.48 3.72 1.67
CA HIS A 34 -2.64 2.95 1.22
C HIS A 34 -3.48 2.43 2.38
N ASN A 35 -2.82 1.92 3.42
CA ASN A 35 -3.47 1.50 4.66
C ASN A 35 -4.15 2.65 5.40
N GLU A 36 -3.55 3.84 5.42
CA GLU A 36 -4.20 5.05 5.97
C GLU A 36 -5.46 5.43 5.19
N ASP A 37 -5.47 5.24 3.87
CA ASP A 37 -6.65 5.47 3.05
C ASP A 37 -7.74 4.40 3.28
N HIS A 38 -7.36 3.13 3.43
CA HIS A 38 -8.27 2.07 3.84
C HIS A 38 -8.95 2.35 5.18
N VAL A 39 -8.17 2.77 6.20
CA VAL A 39 -8.69 3.13 7.52
C VAL A 39 -9.73 4.24 7.43
N LYS A 40 -9.48 5.29 6.63
CA LYS A 40 -10.49 6.35 6.43
C LYS A 40 -11.78 5.78 5.85
N THR A 41 -11.68 4.95 4.80
CA THR A 41 -12.85 4.33 4.18
C THR A 41 -13.60 3.40 5.14
N TYR A 42 -12.90 2.61 5.95
CA TYR A 42 -13.53 1.73 6.95
C TYR A 42 -14.31 2.54 7.98
N LEU A 43 -13.72 3.62 8.51
CA LEU A 43 -14.39 4.51 9.46
C LEU A 43 -15.55 5.29 8.84
N GLU A 44 -15.47 5.68 7.56
CA GLU A 44 -16.60 6.27 6.83
C GLU A 44 -17.76 5.29 6.70
N TRP A 45 -17.48 4.01 6.41
CA TRP A 45 -18.52 2.98 6.34
C TRP A 45 -19.05 2.58 7.71
N SER A 46 -18.23 2.63 8.76
CA SER A 46 -18.68 2.46 10.15
C SER A 46 -19.74 3.51 10.50
N LYS A 47 -19.53 4.78 10.13
CA LYS A 47 -20.53 5.85 10.32
C LYS A 47 -21.82 5.60 9.53
N LYS A 48 -21.74 5.04 8.32
CA LYS A 48 -22.92 4.66 7.54
C LYS A 48 -23.67 3.49 8.19
N ALA A 49 -22.94 2.50 8.70
CA ALA A 49 -23.51 1.37 9.42
C ALA A 49 -24.22 1.81 10.72
N ASP A 50 -23.75 2.88 11.36
CA ASP A 50 -24.42 3.48 12.52
C ASP A 50 -25.80 4.05 12.19
N ILE A 51 -25.94 4.71 11.04
CA ILE A 51 -27.24 5.22 10.54
C ILE A 51 -28.24 4.06 10.34
N GLU A 52 -27.76 2.90 9.90
CA GLU A 52 -28.56 1.69 9.67
C GLU A 52 -28.74 0.83 10.94
N GLY A 53 -28.18 1.24 12.09
CA GLY A 53 -28.30 0.51 13.35
C GLY A 53 -27.50 -0.80 13.42
N LEU A 54 -26.53 -1.02 12.52
CA LEU A 54 -25.76 -2.26 12.39
C LEU A 54 -24.58 -2.31 13.37
N LYS A 55 -24.86 -2.38 14.68
CA LYS A 55 -23.85 -2.25 15.74
C LYS A 55 -22.67 -3.24 15.63
N ASP A 56 -22.93 -4.50 15.30
CA ASP A 56 -21.86 -5.49 15.15
C ASP A 56 -20.92 -5.16 13.98
N VAL A 57 -21.46 -4.60 12.90
CA VAL A 57 -20.68 -4.20 11.71
C VAL A 57 -19.77 -3.00 12.02
N ILE A 58 -20.26 -2.04 12.80
CA ILE A 58 -19.49 -0.88 13.28
C ILE A 58 -18.23 -1.38 14.01
N SER A 59 -18.41 -2.25 15.00
CA SER A 59 -17.29 -2.78 15.80
C SER A 59 -16.27 -3.53 14.96
N ILE A 60 -16.71 -4.33 13.98
CA ILE A 60 -15.80 -5.04 13.07
C ILE A 60 -15.01 -4.07 12.18
N LEU A 61 -15.64 -3.01 11.67
CA LEU A 61 -14.96 -2.01 10.82
C LEU A 61 -13.95 -1.16 11.62
N GLU A 62 -14.27 -0.86 12.88
CA GLU A 62 -13.35 -0.19 13.80
C GLU A 62 -12.16 -1.10 14.14
N GLU A 63 -12.38 -2.37 14.45
CA GLU A 63 -11.31 -3.35 14.69
C GLU A 63 -10.41 -3.51 13.45
N ALA A 64 -11.00 -3.63 12.25
CA ALA A 64 -10.24 -3.68 11.00
C ALA A 64 -9.36 -2.44 10.80
N SER A 65 -9.86 -1.26 11.19
CA SER A 65 -9.13 0.00 11.14
C SER A 65 -7.93 -0.02 12.10
N GLU A 66 -8.12 -0.48 13.33
CA GLU A 66 -7.06 -0.57 14.34
C GLU A 66 -5.95 -1.57 13.96
N LEU A 67 -6.34 -2.74 13.45
CA LEU A 67 -5.40 -3.74 12.96
C LEU A 67 -4.59 -3.22 11.77
N THR A 68 -5.24 -2.55 10.83
CA THR A 68 -4.58 -1.91 9.68
C THR A 68 -3.57 -0.84 10.12
N MET A 69 -3.92 -0.02 11.12
CA MET A 69 -2.98 0.93 11.71
C MET A 69 -1.82 0.25 12.45
N SER A 70 -2.06 -0.93 13.03
CA SER A 70 -1.01 -1.72 13.68
C SER A 70 -0.02 -2.30 12.65
N ILE A 71 -0.49 -2.72 11.48
CA ILE A 71 0.37 -3.09 10.34
C ILE A 71 1.27 -1.89 9.94
N ASN A 72 0.73 -0.68 9.91
CA ASN A 72 1.52 0.53 9.64
C ASN A 72 2.64 0.77 10.65
N LYS A 73 2.46 0.40 11.93
CA LYS A 73 3.54 0.48 12.93
C LYS A 73 4.67 -0.47 12.56
N LEU A 74 4.36 -1.69 12.11
CA LEU A 74 5.34 -2.68 11.68
C LEU A 74 6.10 -2.21 10.43
N PHE A 75 5.41 -1.66 9.42
CA PHE A 75 6.05 -1.11 8.23
C PHE A 75 6.94 0.10 8.55
N LYS A 76 6.51 0.98 9.46
CA LYS A 76 7.34 2.10 9.92
C LYS A 76 8.62 1.60 10.60
N GLU A 77 8.51 0.58 11.45
CA GLU A 77 9.67 -0.02 12.11
C GLU A 77 10.62 -0.73 11.13
N ALA A 78 10.07 -1.51 10.18
CA ALA A 78 10.87 -2.13 9.13
C ALA A 78 11.59 -1.09 8.28
N LYS A 79 10.91 -0.01 7.89
CA LYS A 79 11.51 1.11 7.14
C LYS A 79 12.64 1.78 7.91
N LYS A 80 12.51 1.99 9.22
CA LYS A 80 13.59 2.55 10.06
C LYS A 80 14.85 1.70 10.03
N ARG A 81 14.72 0.37 9.99
CA ARG A 81 15.86 -0.56 9.95
C ARG A 81 16.52 -0.65 8.57
N LEU A 82 15.88 -0.10 7.53
CA LEU A 82 16.49 0.05 6.21
C LEU A 82 17.34 1.32 6.11
N LEU A 83 17.10 2.35 6.92
CA LEU A 83 17.86 3.61 6.86
C LEU A 83 19.08 3.53 7.79
#